data_AF-A0A218Z7I3-F1
#
_entry.id   AF-A0A218Z7I3-F1
#
_cell.length_a   1.000
_cell.length_b   1.000
_cell.length_c   1.000
_cell.angle_alpha   90.00
_cell.angle_beta   90.00
_cell.angle_gamma   90.00
#
_symmetry.space_group_name_H-M   'P 1'
#
loop_
_entity.id
_entity.type
_entity.pdbx_description
1 polymer ?
#
loop_
_entity_poly.entity_id
_entity_poly.type
_entity_poly.pdbx_seq_one_letter_code
_entity_poly.pdbx_strand_id
1 'polypeptide(L)'
;MSDDDSYIIPPQECRSFGAGIKRQRVKFVPSSTPSTNLLHSSSSGQSVSDLYLKLVLPGDQENTISAKTLDPVAIRSSLDGIIQAEMCEICKLPLSGESPSAAPVAPDTEQIPTSRQRSHAASLVHQVCLAHSHPPSHLDRKRKGLAYLSAYGWDPDSRLGLGASGQGIQYPIKAKVKDDKMGIGVVLPRDKDRKNKEKVVKLDAGKVRKLHEKDKKKAERLREMFYRNDDVERYLGGG
;
A
#
# COMPACT_ATOMS: atom_id res chain seq x y z
N MET A 1 17.66 -39.96 42.09
CA MET A 1 18.98 -39.51 41.62
C MET A 1 18.72 -38.58 40.46
N SER A 2 19.03 -37.29 40.64
CA SER A 2 18.72 -36.17 39.72
C SER A 2 19.46 -36.31 38.40
N ASP A 3 18.78 -36.00 37.29
CA ASP A 3 19.36 -35.95 35.96
C ASP A 3 18.74 -34.76 35.20
N ASP A 4 19.08 -33.54 35.63
CA ASP A 4 18.45 -32.30 35.12
C ASP A 4 19.49 -31.19 34.82
N ASP A 5 20.65 -31.57 34.28
CA ASP A 5 21.64 -30.61 33.75
C ASP A 5 21.54 -30.51 32.22
N SER A 6 20.41 -30.00 31.73
CA SER A 6 20.27 -29.59 30.33
C SER A 6 20.74 -28.13 30.17
N TYR A 7 22.03 -27.93 29.86
CA TYR A 7 22.60 -26.58 29.64
C TYR A 7 21.86 -25.84 28.50
N ILE A 8 21.19 -24.75 28.84
CA ILE A 8 20.45 -23.90 27.88
C ILE A 8 21.43 -22.90 27.26
N ILE A 9 21.75 -23.12 25.98
CA ILE A 9 22.64 -22.24 25.21
C ILE A 9 21.88 -20.96 24.84
N PRO A 10 22.43 -19.76 25.12
CA PRO A 10 21.83 -18.49 24.72
C PRO A 10 21.57 -18.40 23.20
N PRO A 11 20.50 -17.74 22.77
CA PRO A 11 20.05 -17.73 21.37
C PRO A 11 21.06 -17.09 20.40
N GLN A 12 22.00 -16.29 20.90
CA GLN A 12 23.07 -15.65 20.12
C GLN A 12 24.16 -16.63 19.68
N GLU A 13 24.34 -17.75 20.40
CA GLU A 13 25.37 -18.76 20.14
C GLU A 13 24.84 -19.96 19.33
N CYS A 14 23.52 -20.02 19.09
CA CYS A 14 22.89 -21.02 18.26
C CYS A 14 23.20 -20.78 16.77
N ARG A 15 24.04 -21.64 16.16
CA ARG A 15 24.31 -21.62 14.71
C ARG A 15 23.00 -21.64 13.91
N SER A 16 22.86 -20.68 13.00
CA SER A 16 21.63 -20.40 12.24
C SER A 16 21.17 -21.55 11.34
N PHE A 17 22.06 -22.46 10.95
CA PHE A 17 21.70 -23.64 10.16
C PHE A 17 22.57 -24.85 10.54
N GLY A 18 21.91 -25.97 10.84
CA GLY A 18 22.51 -27.31 10.71
C GLY A 18 22.37 -28.27 11.89
N ALA A 19 22.53 -27.84 13.14
CA ALA A 19 22.68 -28.82 14.24
C ALA A 19 22.38 -28.31 15.67
N GLY A 20 21.50 -27.32 15.87
CA GLY A 20 21.30 -26.72 17.20
C GLY A 20 19.86 -26.58 17.70
N ILE A 21 18.86 -26.47 16.82
CA ILE A 21 17.47 -26.28 17.25
C ILE A 21 16.76 -27.64 17.20
N LYS A 22 16.56 -28.26 18.37
CA LYS A 22 15.68 -29.42 18.50
C LYS A 22 14.28 -29.00 18.02
N ARG A 23 13.85 -29.50 16.86
CA ARG A 23 12.51 -29.24 16.33
C ARG A 23 11.47 -29.90 17.24
N GLN A 24 10.87 -29.14 18.15
CA GLN A 24 9.67 -29.62 18.82
C GLN A 24 8.55 -29.73 17.79
N ARG A 25 7.92 -30.90 17.70
CA ARG A 25 6.75 -31.10 16.84
C ARG A 25 5.61 -30.24 17.38
N VAL A 26 5.11 -29.33 16.54
CA VAL A 26 3.92 -28.54 16.87
C VAL A 26 2.74 -29.50 17.02
N LYS A 27 2.08 -29.48 18.19
CA LYS A 27 0.82 -30.19 18.40
C LYS A 27 -0.27 -29.38 17.72
N PHE A 28 -0.76 -29.88 16.58
CA PHE A 28 -1.91 -29.30 15.92
C PHE A 28 -3.14 -29.58 16.79
N VAL A 29 -3.72 -28.52 17.35
CA VAL A 29 -5.01 -28.59 18.03
C VAL A 29 -6.10 -28.49 16.97
N PRO A 30 -7.03 -29.47 16.87
CA PRO A 30 -8.17 -29.40 15.96
C PRO A 30 -9.03 -28.16 16.25
N SER A 31 -9.54 -27.51 15.20
CA SER A 31 -10.35 -26.28 15.28
C SER A 31 -11.67 -26.43 16.06
N SER A 32 -11.98 -27.63 16.55
CA SER A 32 -13.24 -27.99 17.19
C SER A 32 -13.22 -27.89 18.72
N THR A 33 -12.08 -27.58 19.35
CA THR A 33 -12.01 -27.35 20.81
C THR A 33 -12.04 -25.86 21.13
N PRO A 34 -13.01 -25.34 21.92
CA PRO A 34 -12.98 -23.95 22.36
C PRO A 34 -11.89 -23.77 23.44
N SER A 35 -10.88 -22.98 23.11
CA SER A 35 -9.81 -22.57 24.04
C SER A 35 -10.37 -21.58 25.06
N THR A 36 -10.70 -22.07 26.25
CA THR A 36 -11.04 -21.23 27.40
C THR A 36 -9.76 -20.70 28.05
N ASN A 37 -9.45 -19.43 27.78
CA ASN A 37 -8.90 -18.41 28.70
C ASN A 37 -8.24 -17.30 27.89
N LEU A 38 -9.05 -16.49 27.20
CA LEU A 38 -8.68 -15.10 26.93
C LEU A 38 -9.05 -14.29 28.17
N LEU A 39 -8.03 -13.73 28.82
CA LEU A 39 -8.18 -12.59 29.74
C LEU A 39 -8.82 -11.45 28.96
N HIS A 40 -10.15 -11.33 29.07
CA HIS A 40 -10.88 -10.15 28.64
C HIS A 40 -10.58 -9.04 29.64
N SER A 41 -9.61 -8.17 29.34
CA SER A 41 -9.58 -6.85 29.97
C SER A 41 -10.72 -6.03 29.37
N SER A 42 -11.90 -6.15 29.96
CA SER A 42 -13.04 -5.29 29.67
C SER A 42 -12.82 -3.89 30.27
N SER A 43 -11.81 -3.16 29.80
CA SER A 43 -11.64 -1.73 30.08
C SER A 43 -12.05 -0.94 28.84
N SER A 44 -13.33 -0.56 28.82
CA SER A 44 -13.97 0.52 28.06
C SER A 44 -13.17 1.15 26.91
N GLY A 45 -13.25 0.57 25.71
CA GLY A 45 -12.85 1.24 24.47
C GLY A 45 -13.57 2.58 24.22
N GLN A 46 -14.70 2.80 24.90
CA GLN A 46 -15.43 4.08 24.93
C GLN A 46 -14.63 5.22 25.59
N SER A 47 -13.76 4.92 26.56
CA SER A 47 -12.97 5.94 27.27
C SER A 47 -11.90 6.57 26.39
N VAL A 48 -11.29 5.79 25.49
CA VAL A 48 -10.23 6.27 24.59
C VAL A 48 -10.82 7.04 23.41
N SER A 49 -11.98 6.60 22.90
CA SER A 49 -12.67 7.31 21.82
C SER A 49 -13.15 8.69 22.25
N ASP A 50 -13.69 8.83 23.47
CA ASP A 50 -14.14 10.13 24.00
C ASP A 50 -12.98 11.10 24.23
N LEU A 51 -11.81 10.59 24.64
CA LEU A 51 -10.60 11.39 24.80
C LEU A 51 -10.11 11.95 23.46
N TYR A 52 -10.16 11.13 22.41
CA TYR A 52 -9.77 11.54 21.05
C TYR A 52 -10.77 12.55 20.47
N LEU A 53 -12.07 12.33 20.69
CA LEU A 53 -13.12 13.25 20.24
C LEU A 53 -12.99 14.63 20.88
N LYS A 54 -12.66 14.69 22.19
CA LYS A 54 -12.41 15.95 22.90
C LYS A 54 -11.16 16.69 22.42
N LEU A 55 -10.16 15.96 21.91
CA LEU A 55 -8.93 16.55 21.38
C LEU A 55 -9.12 17.12 19.96
N VAL A 56 -9.96 16.47 19.16
CA VAL A 56 -10.14 16.76 17.73
C VAL A 56 -11.27 17.77 17.47
N LEU A 57 -12.26 17.84 18.36
CA LEU A 57 -13.35 18.82 18.29
C LEU A 57 -13.18 19.86 19.42
N PRO A 58 -12.51 21.00 19.18
CA PRO A 58 -12.59 22.12 20.12
C PRO A 58 -14.01 22.68 20.10
N GLY A 59 -14.79 22.40 21.14
CA GLY A 59 -16.18 22.83 21.28
C GLY A 59 -16.47 23.39 22.68
N ASP A 60 -17.10 24.55 22.70
CA ASP A 60 -17.40 25.42 23.83
C ASP A 60 -18.10 24.70 25.00
N GLN A 61 -17.62 24.97 26.22
CA GLN A 61 -18.29 24.52 27.44
C GLN A 61 -19.41 25.49 27.78
N GLU A 62 -20.67 25.14 27.49
CA GLU A 62 -21.83 25.52 28.31
C GLU A 62 -22.94 24.48 28.20
N ASN A 63 -23.05 23.60 29.20
CA ASN A 63 -24.25 23.43 30.05
C ASN A 63 -24.26 22.06 30.73
N THR A 64 -24.05 22.12 32.04
CA THR A 64 -24.28 21.08 33.02
C THR A 64 -25.76 21.08 33.42
N ILE A 65 -26.55 20.06 33.08
CA ILE A 65 -27.77 19.74 33.84
C ILE A 65 -27.93 18.23 34.02
N SER A 66 -27.59 17.81 35.24
CA SER A 66 -28.37 16.96 36.15
C SER A 66 -28.66 15.51 35.76
N ALA A 67 -27.94 14.61 36.44
CA ALA A 67 -28.37 13.26 36.73
C ALA A 67 -29.67 13.27 37.55
N LYS A 68 -30.66 12.48 37.12
CA LYS A 68 -31.71 11.97 38.01
C LYS A 68 -31.94 10.50 37.71
N THR A 69 -31.51 9.67 38.65
CA THR A 69 -31.88 8.27 38.86
C THR A 69 -33.39 8.11 38.83
N LEU A 70 -33.92 7.13 38.08
CA LEU A 70 -35.02 6.24 38.48
C LEU A 70 -35.04 5.02 37.55
N ASP A 71 -34.98 3.81 38.12
CA ASP A 71 -35.39 2.56 37.48
C ASP A 71 -36.90 2.62 37.15
N PRO A 72 -37.38 1.95 36.08
CA PRO A 72 -37.95 0.63 36.30
C PRO A 72 -37.81 -0.36 35.12
N VAL A 73 -37.85 -1.62 35.52
CA VAL A 73 -38.22 -2.80 34.74
C VAL A 73 -39.52 -2.57 33.94
N ALA A 74 -39.58 -3.17 32.75
CA ALA A 74 -40.77 -3.41 31.92
C ALA A 74 -41.27 -2.32 30.96
N ILE A 75 -40.44 -1.83 30.03
CA ILE A 75 -40.89 -1.44 28.65
C ILE A 75 -39.72 -1.66 27.68
N ARG A 76 -39.45 -2.90 27.26
CA ARG A 76 -38.43 -3.22 26.22
C ARG A 76 -39.01 -3.81 24.95
N SER A 77 -40.30 -3.65 24.70
CA SER A 77 -40.92 -4.06 23.45
C SER A 77 -42.14 -3.19 23.22
N SER A 78 -41.99 -2.20 22.33
CA SER A 78 -43.05 -1.53 21.54
C SER A 78 -42.78 -0.04 21.24
N LEU A 79 -41.52 0.39 21.08
CA LEU A 79 -41.24 1.71 20.50
C LEU A 79 -40.14 1.74 19.43
N ASP A 80 -39.78 0.60 18.85
CA ASP A 80 -38.86 0.50 17.70
C ASP A 80 -39.59 0.58 16.33
N GLY A 81 -40.88 0.96 16.34
CA GLY A 81 -41.76 0.78 15.19
C GLY A 81 -42.12 2.01 14.35
N ILE A 82 -41.66 3.24 14.68
CA ILE A 82 -42.17 4.45 13.98
C ILE A 82 -41.06 5.42 13.51
N ILE A 83 -39.78 5.21 13.80
CA ILE A 83 -38.69 6.04 13.23
C ILE A 83 -37.52 5.16 12.79
N GLN A 84 -37.77 4.21 11.89
CA GLN A 84 -36.70 3.66 11.06
C GLN A 84 -36.73 4.46 9.76
N ALA A 85 -35.85 5.44 9.64
CA ALA A 85 -35.57 6.00 8.33
C ALA A 85 -35.17 4.83 7.43
N GLU A 86 -36.03 4.44 6.50
CA GLU A 86 -35.72 3.35 5.58
C GLU A 86 -34.40 3.71 4.89
N MET A 87 -33.38 2.90 5.08
CA MET A 87 -32.05 3.13 4.49
C MET A 87 -31.97 2.33 3.20
N CYS A 88 -31.44 2.92 2.15
CA CYS A 88 -31.20 2.20 0.90
C CYS A 88 -30.14 1.10 1.10
N GLU A 89 -30.44 -0.14 0.70
CA GLU A 89 -29.48 -1.25 0.77
C GLU A 89 -28.24 -1.03 -0.13
N ILE A 90 -28.40 -0.26 -1.21
CA ILE A 90 -27.38 -0.03 -2.24
C ILE A 90 -26.43 1.09 -1.83
N CYS A 91 -26.95 2.24 -1.40
CA CYS A 91 -26.14 3.42 -1.09
C CYS A 91 -26.10 3.79 0.40
N LYS A 92 -26.84 3.10 1.26
CA LYS A 92 -26.91 3.33 2.71
C LYS A 92 -27.22 4.80 3.06
N LEU A 93 -28.10 5.43 2.29
CA LEU A 93 -28.67 6.75 2.57
C LEU A 93 -30.15 6.62 2.94
N PRO A 94 -30.68 7.52 3.79
CA PRO A 94 -32.09 7.51 4.16
C PRO A 94 -32.98 7.83 2.95
N LEU A 95 -34.04 7.05 2.75
CA LEU A 95 -34.99 7.16 1.64
C LEU A 95 -35.91 8.38 1.78
N SER A 96 -36.20 8.80 3.01
CA SER A 96 -37.05 9.96 3.33
C SER A 96 -36.19 11.12 3.83
N GLY A 97 -35.86 12.04 2.93
CA GLY A 97 -35.43 13.38 3.32
C GLY A 97 -36.63 14.20 3.76
N GLU A 98 -37.12 13.99 4.97
CA GLU A 98 -38.01 14.96 5.62
C GLU A 98 -37.17 16.20 5.94
N SER A 99 -37.12 17.17 5.03
CA SER A 99 -36.80 18.53 5.46
C SER A 99 -37.96 18.98 6.35
N PRO A 100 -37.73 19.47 7.59
CA PRO A 100 -38.81 20.00 8.41
C PRO A 100 -39.53 21.11 7.63
N SER A 101 -40.80 20.84 7.31
CA SER A 101 -41.66 21.74 6.56
C SER A 101 -42.21 22.83 7.47
N ALA A 102 -42.17 24.05 6.94
CA ALA A 102 -43.04 25.20 7.20
C ALA A 102 -42.68 26.17 8.35
N ALA A 103 -42.18 27.34 7.95
CA ALA A 103 -42.86 28.60 8.26
C ALA A 103 -43.70 29.02 7.02
N PRO A 104 -44.86 29.70 7.17
CA PRO A 104 -45.81 29.93 6.07
C PRO A 104 -45.66 31.30 5.37
N VAL A 105 -46.41 31.44 4.26
CA VAL A 105 -46.82 32.68 3.52
C VAL A 105 -45.83 33.14 2.43
N ALA A 106 -46.15 33.42 1.14
CA ALA A 106 -47.38 33.82 0.41
C ALA A 106 -47.36 33.34 -1.08
N PRO A 107 -48.43 33.54 -1.88
CA PRO A 107 -48.57 33.03 -3.25
C PRO A 107 -48.11 34.01 -4.34
N ASP A 108 -48.00 33.49 -5.57
CA ASP A 108 -47.76 34.16 -6.86
C ASP A 108 -46.31 34.51 -7.22
N THR A 109 -45.60 33.55 -7.83
CA THR A 109 -44.73 33.72 -9.01
C THR A 109 -44.41 32.33 -9.57
N GLU A 110 -44.39 32.24 -10.90
CA GLU A 110 -44.27 31.09 -11.79
C GLU A 110 -43.65 29.79 -11.23
N GLN A 111 -44.40 28.70 -11.43
CA GLN A 111 -44.10 27.34 -10.97
C GLN A 111 -42.87 26.75 -11.69
N ILE A 112 -41.69 27.08 -11.19
CA ILE A 112 -40.49 26.24 -11.34
C ILE A 112 -40.77 24.96 -10.54
N PRO A 113 -40.71 23.74 -11.12
CA PRO A 113 -40.97 22.52 -10.37
C PRO A 113 -39.94 22.45 -9.24
N THR A 114 -40.44 22.68 -8.04
CA THR A 114 -39.68 22.70 -6.80
C THR A 114 -38.90 21.41 -6.67
N SER A 115 -37.62 21.56 -6.33
CA SER A 115 -36.65 20.53 -5.95
C SER A 115 -37.08 19.75 -4.69
N ARG A 116 -38.30 19.23 -4.67
CA ARG A 116 -38.88 18.41 -3.61
C ARG A 116 -39.08 17.02 -4.20
N GLN A 117 -38.35 16.07 -3.63
CA GLN A 117 -38.38 14.64 -3.98
C GLN A 117 -37.74 14.28 -5.33
N ARG A 118 -36.46 14.61 -5.54
CA ARG A 118 -35.66 13.69 -6.36
C ARG A 118 -35.69 12.35 -5.64
N SER A 119 -36.27 11.33 -6.28
CA SER A 119 -36.21 9.97 -5.75
C SER A 119 -34.75 9.66 -5.43
N HIS A 120 -34.47 9.11 -4.25
CA HIS A 120 -33.09 8.80 -3.86
C HIS A 120 -32.42 7.90 -4.93
N ALA A 121 -33.23 7.10 -5.66
CA ALA A 121 -32.83 6.23 -6.75
C ALA A 121 -32.29 6.98 -7.99
N ALA A 122 -32.75 8.22 -8.22
CA ALA A 122 -32.22 9.11 -9.26
C ALA A 122 -31.01 9.94 -8.78
N SER A 123 -30.59 9.79 -7.53
CA SER A 123 -29.36 10.42 -7.04
C SER A 123 -28.14 9.79 -7.70
N LEU A 124 -27.16 10.62 -8.10
CA LEU A 124 -25.88 10.15 -8.66
C LEU A 124 -25.18 9.15 -7.72
N VAL A 125 -25.28 9.37 -6.41
CA VAL A 125 -24.69 8.46 -5.41
C VAL A 125 -25.33 7.07 -5.49
N HIS A 126 -26.65 7.01 -5.62
CA HIS A 126 -27.36 5.74 -5.78
C HIS A 126 -27.02 5.10 -7.14
N GLN A 127 -27.04 5.89 -8.22
CA GLN A 127 -26.73 5.40 -9.56
C GLN A 127 -25.32 4.80 -9.64
N VAL A 128 -24.31 5.43 -9.03
CA VAL A 128 -22.93 4.91 -9.01
C VAL A 128 -22.77 3.67 -8.12
N CYS A 129 -23.58 3.52 -7.06
CA CYS A 129 -23.53 2.35 -6.19
C CYS A 129 -24.32 1.14 -6.73
N LEU A 130 -25.14 1.29 -7.77
CA LEU A 130 -25.84 0.16 -8.39
C LEU A 130 -24.85 -0.84 -9.00
N ALA A 131 -25.23 -2.11 -9.01
CA ALA A 131 -24.54 -3.13 -9.77
C ALA A 131 -24.70 -2.79 -11.27
N HIS A 132 -23.68 -2.16 -11.86
CA HIS A 132 -23.70 -1.81 -13.27
C HIS A 132 -23.50 -3.08 -14.09
N SER A 133 -24.35 -3.30 -15.10
CA SER A 133 -24.06 -4.30 -16.13
C SER A 133 -22.77 -3.91 -16.83
N HIS A 134 -21.74 -4.75 -16.74
CA HIS A 134 -20.51 -4.53 -17.47
C HIS A 134 -20.70 -4.93 -18.94
N PRO A 135 -20.10 -4.18 -19.89
CA PRO A 135 -20.05 -4.65 -21.26
C PRO A 135 -19.33 -6.01 -21.29
N PRO A 136 -19.75 -6.92 -22.17
CA PRO A 136 -19.12 -8.24 -22.26
C PRO A 136 -17.63 -8.06 -22.53
N SER A 137 -16.83 -8.90 -21.87
CA SER A 137 -15.39 -8.93 -22.05
C SER A 137 -15.04 -9.23 -23.52
N HIS A 138 -13.93 -8.68 -23.99
CA HIS A 138 -13.44 -8.90 -25.36
C HIS A 138 -12.85 -10.32 -25.58
N LEU A 139 -13.06 -11.24 -24.64
CA LEU A 139 -12.56 -12.61 -24.75
C LEU A 139 -13.40 -13.39 -25.76
N ASP A 140 -12.72 -14.06 -26.69
CA ASP A 140 -13.39 -14.91 -27.67
C ASP A 140 -13.94 -16.19 -26.99
N ARG A 141 -15.27 -16.26 -26.90
CA ARG A 141 -16.01 -17.37 -26.27
C ARG A 141 -15.83 -18.71 -26.98
N LYS A 142 -15.32 -18.72 -28.23
CA LYS A 142 -15.04 -19.96 -28.98
C LYS A 142 -13.74 -20.64 -28.56
N ARG A 143 -12.88 -19.98 -27.78
CA ARG A 143 -11.61 -20.57 -27.34
C ARG A 143 -11.87 -21.75 -26.39
N LYS A 144 -11.28 -22.90 -26.69
CA LYS A 144 -11.41 -24.13 -25.90
C LYS A 144 -11.09 -23.95 -24.42
N GLY A 145 -10.09 -23.11 -24.09
CA GLY A 145 -9.72 -22.81 -22.71
C GLY A 145 -10.83 -22.08 -21.94
N LEU A 146 -11.52 -21.13 -22.57
CA LEU A 146 -12.66 -20.45 -21.98
C LEU A 146 -13.84 -21.41 -21.82
N ALA A 147 -14.13 -22.22 -22.85
CA ALA A 147 -15.19 -23.22 -22.80
C ALA A 147 -15.00 -24.21 -21.63
N TYR A 148 -13.76 -24.64 -21.39
CA TYR A 148 -13.42 -25.46 -20.24
C TYR A 148 -13.67 -24.70 -18.93
N LEU A 149 -13.13 -23.49 -18.76
CA LEU A 149 -13.34 -22.69 -17.54
C LEU A 149 -14.83 -22.40 -17.26
N SER A 150 -15.61 -22.08 -18.29
CA SER A 150 -17.05 -21.88 -18.18
C SER A 150 -17.81 -23.15 -17.78
N ALA A 151 -17.35 -24.33 -18.22
CA ALA A 151 -17.94 -25.61 -17.80
C ALA A 151 -17.74 -25.86 -16.29
N TYR A 152 -16.68 -25.31 -15.69
CA TYR A 152 -16.45 -25.32 -14.24
C TYR A 152 -17.07 -24.10 -13.52
N GLY A 153 -17.94 -23.34 -14.20
CA GLY A 153 -18.68 -22.23 -13.61
C GLY A 153 -17.91 -20.91 -13.53
N TRP A 154 -16.77 -20.77 -14.23
CA TRP A 154 -16.07 -19.49 -14.31
C TRP A 154 -16.66 -18.61 -15.43
N ASP A 155 -17.17 -17.44 -15.05
CA ASP A 155 -17.77 -16.48 -15.97
C ASP A 155 -16.78 -15.37 -16.34
N PRO A 156 -16.45 -15.16 -17.63
CA PRO A 156 -15.54 -14.11 -18.06
C PRO A 156 -16.04 -12.68 -17.77
N ASP A 157 -17.36 -12.49 -17.70
CA ASP A 157 -17.96 -11.16 -17.55
C ASP A 157 -18.18 -10.77 -16.07
N SER A 158 -18.03 -11.73 -15.16
CA SER A 158 -18.13 -11.53 -13.71
C SER A 158 -17.01 -10.65 -13.12
N ARG A 159 -15.90 -10.44 -13.85
CA ARG A 159 -14.68 -9.75 -13.37
C ARG A 159 -14.18 -10.28 -12.03
N LEU A 160 -14.42 -11.55 -11.72
CA LEU A 160 -13.92 -12.22 -10.54
C LEU A 160 -12.70 -13.08 -10.90
N GLY A 161 -11.79 -13.21 -9.94
CA GLY A 161 -10.67 -14.13 -10.06
C GLY A 161 -11.12 -15.58 -9.98
N LEU A 162 -10.16 -16.49 -10.13
CA LEU A 162 -10.38 -17.90 -9.81
C LEU A 162 -10.40 -18.11 -8.28
N GLY A 163 -11.06 -19.18 -7.81
CA GLY A 163 -11.13 -19.55 -6.39
C GLY A 163 -12.54 -19.53 -5.82
N ALA A 164 -12.73 -20.08 -4.62
CA ALA A 164 -14.05 -20.32 -4.03
C ALA A 164 -14.92 -19.05 -3.88
N SER A 165 -14.29 -17.92 -3.58
CA SER A 165 -14.92 -16.60 -3.46
C SER A 165 -14.46 -15.63 -4.55
N GLY A 166 -13.82 -16.12 -5.61
CA GLY A 166 -13.31 -15.28 -6.71
C GLY A 166 -12.11 -14.39 -6.35
N GLN A 167 -11.33 -14.76 -5.31
CA GLN A 167 -10.20 -13.99 -4.78
C GLN A 167 -8.92 -14.03 -5.64
N GLY A 168 -8.87 -14.87 -6.67
CA GLY A 168 -7.67 -15.06 -7.50
C GLY A 168 -7.30 -13.82 -8.31
N ILE A 169 -6.07 -13.82 -8.84
CA ILE A 169 -5.64 -12.79 -9.79
C ILE A 169 -6.44 -12.90 -11.10
N GLN A 170 -6.93 -11.77 -11.60
CA GLN A 170 -7.68 -11.72 -12.86
C GLN A 170 -6.75 -11.61 -14.07
N TYR A 171 -5.62 -10.91 -13.91
CA TYR A 171 -4.68 -10.64 -14.97
C TYR A 171 -3.33 -11.30 -14.69
N PRO A 172 -2.64 -11.82 -15.73
CA PRO A 172 -1.30 -12.35 -15.57
C PRO A 172 -0.33 -11.31 -14.99
N ILE A 173 0.54 -11.77 -14.08
CA ILE A 173 1.61 -10.94 -13.52
C ILE A 173 2.66 -10.72 -14.61
N LYS A 174 2.94 -9.45 -14.92
CA LYS A 174 3.99 -9.08 -15.88
C LYS A 174 5.34 -9.08 -15.17
N ALA A 175 6.15 -10.10 -15.43
CA ALA A 175 7.53 -10.15 -14.93
C ALA A 175 8.41 -9.13 -15.67
N LYS A 176 9.28 -8.45 -14.93
CA LYS A 176 10.34 -7.62 -15.52
C LYS A 176 11.53 -8.52 -15.83
N VAL A 177 11.87 -8.64 -17.11
CA VAL A 177 13.04 -9.39 -17.54
C VAL A 177 14.30 -8.68 -17.03
N LYS A 178 15.23 -9.46 -16.48
CA LYS A 178 16.54 -8.97 -16.08
C LYS A 178 17.55 -9.36 -17.15
N ASP A 179 17.89 -8.40 -17.99
CA ASP A 179 18.91 -8.61 -19.04
C ASP A 179 20.34 -8.39 -18.50
N ASP A 180 20.48 -7.90 -17.27
CA ASP A 180 21.76 -7.60 -16.63
C ASP A 180 22.47 -8.86 -16.10
N LYS A 181 23.76 -9.00 -16.41
CA LYS A 181 24.65 -10.03 -15.84
C LYS A 181 25.07 -9.79 -14.40
N MET A 182 24.69 -8.65 -13.82
CA MET A 182 25.06 -8.29 -12.44
C MET A 182 24.24 -9.07 -11.42
N GLY A 183 24.73 -9.17 -10.18
CA GLY A 183 23.99 -9.81 -9.08
C GLY A 183 22.60 -9.20 -8.89
N ILE A 184 21.64 -10.00 -8.40
CA ILE A 184 20.34 -9.46 -7.96
C ILE A 184 20.61 -8.55 -6.75
N GLY A 185 20.09 -7.32 -6.79
CA GLY A 185 20.28 -6.34 -5.71
C GLY A 185 21.47 -5.39 -5.87
N VAL A 186 22.27 -5.51 -6.94
CA VAL A 186 23.31 -4.51 -7.24
C VAL A 186 22.63 -3.23 -7.74
N VAL A 187 22.62 -2.19 -6.91
CA VAL A 187 22.04 -0.88 -7.27
C VAL A 187 22.99 -0.17 -8.23
N LEU A 188 22.62 -0.15 -9.50
CA LEU A 188 23.35 0.62 -10.50
C LEU A 188 22.96 2.09 -10.40
N PRO A 189 23.92 3.03 -10.58
CA PRO A 189 23.59 4.43 -10.79
C PRO A 189 22.59 4.54 -11.93
N ARG A 190 21.63 5.45 -11.80
CA ARG A 190 20.54 5.62 -12.77
C ARG A 190 21.14 5.78 -14.18
N ASP A 191 20.50 5.25 -15.20
CA ASP A 191 21.06 5.24 -16.57
C ASP A 191 21.43 6.62 -17.11
N LYS A 192 20.82 7.69 -16.58
CA LYS A 192 21.17 9.08 -16.89
C LYS A 192 22.61 9.43 -16.48
N ASP A 193 23.08 8.91 -15.35
CA ASP A 193 24.43 9.14 -14.82
C ASP A 193 25.47 8.34 -15.61
N ARG A 194 25.07 7.18 -16.13
CA ARG A 194 25.92 6.33 -16.99
C ARG A 194 26.12 6.92 -18.39
N LYS A 195 25.09 7.56 -18.94
CA LYS A 195 25.13 8.18 -20.28
C LYS A 195 25.79 9.56 -20.28
N ASN A 196 25.91 10.21 -19.12
CA ASN A 196 26.67 11.45 -18.94
C ASN A 196 28.18 11.24 -18.80
N LYS A 197 28.68 10.00 -18.93
CA LYS A 197 30.12 9.78 -19.10
C LYS A 197 30.58 10.53 -20.33
N GLU A 198 31.53 11.42 -20.09
CA GLU A 198 32.09 12.41 -21.00
C GLU A 198 32.23 11.83 -22.42
N LYS A 199 31.45 12.39 -23.35
CA LYS A 199 31.51 11.97 -24.76
C LYS A 199 32.94 12.20 -25.23
N VAL A 200 33.58 11.15 -25.73
CA VAL A 200 34.93 11.22 -26.30
C VAL A 200 34.95 12.34 -27.35
N VAL A 201 35.61 13.45 -27.02
CA VAL A 201 35.75 14.59 -27.90
C VAL A 201 36.68 14.17 -29.03
N LYS A 202 36.14 13.96 -30.22
CA LYS A 202 36.94 13.70 -31.41
C LYS A 202 37.72 14.97 -31.74
N LEU A 203 39.02 14.97 -31.46
CA LEU A 203 39.93 16.06 -31.81
C LEU A 203 40.34 15.97 -33.29
N ASP A 204 40.40 17.12 -33.97
CA ASP A 204 40.91 17.20 -35.35
C ASP A 204 42.37 16.70 -35.45
N ALA A 205 42.77 16.18 -36.61
CA ALA A 205 44.09 15.58 -36.83
C ALA A 205 45.27 16.49 -36.42
N GLY A 206 45.14 17.81 -36.63
CA GLY A 206 46.14 18.78 -36.18
C GLY A 206 46.21 18.96 -34.65
N LYS A 207 45.06 18.87 -33.97
CA LYS A 207 44.99 18.94 -32.50
C LYS A 207 45.59 17.68 -31.87
N VAL A 208 45.40 16.51 -32.48
CA VAL A 208 46.03 15.25 -32.05
C VAL A 208 47.55 15.34 -32.10
N ARG A 209 48.14 15.86 -33.19
CA ARG A 209 49.60 16.05 -33.30
C ARG A 209 50.14 16.98 -32.21
N LYS A 210 49.47 18.12 -31.98
CA LYS A 210 49.84 19.07 -30.92
C LYS A 210 49.76 18.47 -29.52
N LEU A 211 48.75 17.64 -29.26
CA LEU A 211 48.58 16.99 -27.96
C LEU A 211 49.70 15.96 -27.72
N HIS A 212 50.01 15.15 -28.74
CA HIS A 212 51.12 14.21 -28.71
C HIS A 212 52.49 14.89 -28.51
N GLU A 213 52.76 16.01 -29.17
CA GLU A 213 54.00 16.78 -28.95
C GLU A 213 54.08 17.33 -27.53
N LYS A 214 52.97 17.82 -26.96
CA LYS A 214 52.92 18.28 -25.58
C LYS A 214 53.17 17.14 -24.60
N ASP A 215 52.59 15.96 -24.86
CA ASP A 215 52.79 14.79 -24.01
C ASP A 215 54.23 14.26 -24.12
N LYS A 216 54.83 14.30 -25.32
CA LYS A 216 56.25 13.98 -25.51
C LYS A 216 57.16 14.95 -24.74
N LYS A 217 56.90 16.26 -24.80
CA LYS A 217 57.64 17.28 -24.03
C LYS A 217 57.47 17.11 -22.52
N LYS A 218 56.26 16.77 -22.05
CA LYS A 218 56.02 16.48 -20.63
C LYS A 218 56.75 15.22 -20.19
N ALA A 219 56.72 14.16 -20.99
CA ALA A 219 57.42 12.92 -20.70
C ALA A 219 58.94 13.11 -20.68
N GLU A 220 59.49 13.88 -21.62
CA GLU A 220 60.91 14.25 -21.65
C GLU A 220 61.29 15.10 -20.44
N ARG A 221 60.47 16.08 -20.06
CA ARG A 221 60.69 16.88 -18.85
C ARG A 221 60.64 16.04 -17.58
N LEU A 222 59.72 15.08 -17.48
CA LEU A 222 59.69 14.14 -16.37
C LEU A 222 60.92 13.24 -16.38
N ARG A 223 61.35 12.77 -17.54
CA ARG A 223 62.57 11.97 -17.69
C ARG A 223 63.81 12.76 -17.27
N GLU A 224 63.89 14.03 -17.64
CA GLU A 224 64.94 14.93 -17.17
C GLU A 224 64.86 15.06 -15.65
N MET A 225 63.72 15.40 -15.06
CA MET A 225 63.58 15.51 -13.59
C MET A 225 63.92 14.22 -12.82
N PHE A 226 63.60 13.05 -13.37
CA PHE A 226 63.84 11.76 -12.70
C PHE A 226 65.26 11.21 -12.91
N TYR A 227 65.90 11.53 -14.03
CA TYR A 227 67.20 10.96 -14.41
C TYR A 227 68.35 11.98 -14.52
N ARG A 228 68.07 13.27 -14.30
CA ARG A 228 69.09 14.30 -14.13
C ARG A 228 69.69 14.15 -12.74
N ASN A 229 70.89 13.60 -12.69
CA ASN A 229 71.66 13.45 -11.47
C ASN A 229 72.52 14.71 -11.29
N ASP A 230 72.16 15.55 -10.33
CA ASP A 230 72.88 16.80 -10.03
C ASP A 230 74.38 16.59 -9.73
N ASP A 231 74.73 15.44 -9.14
CA ASP A 231 76.12 15.06 -8.87
C ASP A 231 76.91 14.81 -10.15
N VAL A 232 76.29 14.20 -11.16
CA VAL A 232 76.94 13.93 -12.46
C VAL A 232 77.11 15.23 -13.25
N GLU A 233 76.16 16.17 -13.18
CA GLU A 233 76.29 17.49 -13.82
C GLU A 233 77.40 18.33 -13.20
N ARG A 234 77.55 18.32 -11.86
CA ARG A 234 78.68 18.97 -11.17
C ARG A 234 80.03 18.41 -11.57
N TYR A 235 80.12 17.10 -11.80
CA TYR A 235 81.36 16.45 -12.24
C TYR A 235 81.65 16.62 -13.74
N LEU A 236 80.62 16.76 -14.58
CA LEU A 236 80.77 16.95 -16.04
C LEU A 236 80.91 18.43 -16.46
N GLY A 237 80.90 19.37 -15.51
CA GLY A 237 81.14 20.79 -15.79
C GLY A 237 79.98 21.50 -16.50
N GLY A 238 78.78 20.92 -16.47
CA GLY A 238 77.57 21.55 -16.99
C GLY A 238 77.00 22.52 -15.94
N GLY A 239 77.31 23.81 -16.09
CA GLY A 239 76.69 24.90 -15.33
C GLY A 239 75.32 25.28 -15.89
#